data_AF-A0A168N6H9-F1
#
_entry.id   AF-A0A168N6H9-F1
#
_cell.length_a   1.000
_cell.length_b   1.000
_cell.length_c   1.000
_cell.angle_alpha   90.00
_cell.angle_beta   90.00
_cell.angle_gamma   90.00
#
_symmetry.space_group_name_H-M   'P 1'
#
loop_
_entity.id
_entity.type
_entity.pdbx_description
1 polymer ?
#
loop_
_entity_poly.entity_id
_entity_poly.type
_entity_poly.pdbx_seq_one_letter_code
_entity_poly.pdbx_strand_id
1 'polypeptide(L)'
;MGSIHVPAKLSLPANEFEKLEGIMGIYNKLIRIRVANKSTTKQKVFSIVIAIIIGVILGLLAKIMDNPSYFNPIFTEIGDRLGIWVFVATLLSVFSYSPKLAAVKIFAFFGSMLTVYYVYTTMVLHFFPEREIIFWSICAAVSPVCAYIMWYARGSGLFSNIVSALPITVLLSEGFELCNAYLPVHTHYYLIPWLMGIYLIMIVILLLIIPKNKIRFLIILPIAIILSLIVINFNIFGRIFGE
;
A
#
# COMPACT_ATOMS: atom_id res chain seq x y z
N MET A 1 -35.49 55.88 -1.63
CA MET A 1 -35.84 54.57 -1.03
C MET A 1 -35.19 53.47 -1.87
N GLY A 2 -33.99 53.03 -1.48
CA GLY A 2 -33.30 51.92 -2.16
C GLY A 2 -33.61 50.62 -1.44
N SER A 3 -34.34 49.72 -2.12
CA SER A 3 -34.64 48.38 -1.63
C SER A 3 -33.36 47.55 -1.60
N ILE A 4 -32.92 47.16 -0.40
CA ILE A 4 -31.79 46.24 -0.22
C ILE A 4 -32.29 44.86 -0.58
N HIS A 5 -31.90 44.36 -1.76
CA HIS A 5 -32.19 43.01 -2.18
C HIS A 5 -31.31 42.06 -1.36
N VAL A 6 -31.85 41.56 -0.24
CA VAL A 6 -31.22 40.51 0.55
C VAL A 6 -31.27 39.22 -0.29
N PRO A 7 -30.13 38.60 -0.65
CA PRO A 7 -30.17 37.37 -1.43
C PRO A 7 -30.82 36.27 -0.59
N ALA A 8 -31.69 35.49 -1.24
CA ALA A 8 -32.42 34.38 -0.65
C ALA A 8 -31.44 33.45 0.09
N LYS A 9 -31.72 33.21 1.38
CA LYS A 9 -31.02 32.22 2.20
C LYS A 9 -31.11 30.88 1.47
N LEU A 10 -29.97 30.39 0.96
CA LEU A 10 -29.88 29.07 0.35
C LEU A 10 -30.16 28.02 1.45
N SER A 11 -31.42 27.63 1.61
CA SER A 11 -31.82 26.58 2.55
C SER A 11 -31.43 25.24 1.94
N LEU A 12 -30.29 24.67 2.37
CA LEU A 12 -29.97 23.29 2.01
C LEU A 12 -31.04 22.37 2.61
N PRO A 13 -31.47 21.33 1.89
CA PRO A 13 -32.43 20.36 2.41
C PRO A 13 -31.85 19.67 3.64
N ALA A 14 -32.70 19.36 4.64
CA ALA A 14 -32.27 18.81 5.94
C ALA A 14 -31.35 17.57 5.83
N ASN A 15 -31.56 16.73 4.81
CA ASN A 15 -30.73 15.56 4.50
C ASN A 15 -29.29 15.93 4.09
N GLU A 16 -29.10 17.02 3.35
CA GLU A 16 -27.76 17.50 2.99
C GLU A 16 -27.03 18.11 4.20
N PHE A 17 -27.76 18.80 5.08
CA PHE A 17 -27.19 19.30 6.34
C PHE A 17 -26.69 18.16 7.24
N GLU A 18 -27.49 17.12 7.46
CA GLU A 18 -27.11 15.96 8.27
C GLU A 18 -25.89 15.23 7.69
N LYS A 19 -25.84 15.07 6.37
CA LYS A 19 -24.69 14.51 5.66
C LYS A 19 -23.44 15.37 5.84
N LEU A 20 -23.56 16.69 5.77
CA LEU A 20 -22.44 17.62 5.96
C LEU A 20 -21.93 17.59 7.41
N GLU A 21 -22.83 17.55 8.40
CA GLU A 21 -22.44 17.39 9.80
C GLU A 21 -21.69 16.08 10.04
N GLY A 22 -22.17 14.97 9.47
CA GLY A 22 -21.48 13.68 9.53
C GLY A 22 -20.07 13.74 8.93
N ILE A 23 -19.93 14.31 7.73
CA ILE A 23 -18.63 14.50 7.06
C ILE A 23 -17.69 15.36 7.93
N MET A 24 -18.21 16.42 8.53
CA MET A 24 -17.44 17.36 9.35
C MET A 24 -16.99 16.71 10.67
N GLY A 25 -17.84 15.89 11.28
CA GLY A 25 -17.50 15.07 12.45
C GLY A 25 -16.37 14.10 12.15
N ILE A 26 -16.43 13.38 11.03
CA ILE A 26 -15.35 12.48 10.58
C ILE A 26 -14.06 13.27 10.33
N TYR A 27 -14.15 14.39 9.61
CA TYR A 27 -13.00 15.24 9.32
C TYR A 27 -12.29 15.74 10.58
N ASN A 28 -13.05 16.19 11.58
CA ASN A 28 -12.52 16.63 12.86
C ASN A 28 -11.80 15.49 13.62
N LYS A 29 -12.35 14.27 13.58
CA LYS A 29 -11.71 13.09 14.17
C LYS A 29 -10.39 12.76 13.46
N LEU A 30 -10.36 12.84 12.12
CA LEU A 30 -9.16 12.56 11.32
C LEU A 30 -8.04 13.59 11.55
N ILE A 31 -8.37 14.88 11.69
CA ILE A 31 -7.40 15.93 12.00
C ILE A 31 -6.70 15.66 13.34
N ARG A 32 -7.43 15.19 14.35
CA ARG A 32 -6.85 14.85 15.67
C ARG A 32 -5.82 13.73 15.59
N ILE A 33 -5.93 12.84 14.59
CA ILE A 33 -5.01 11.72 14.38
C ILE A 33 -3.71 12.21 13.73
N ARG A 34 -3.80 12.93 12.60
CA ARG A 34 -2.65 13.49 11.89
C ARG A 34 -3.07 14.70 11.06
N VAL A 35 -2.38 15.82 11.24
CA VAL A 35 -2.59 17.05 10.47
C VAL A 35 -1.80 16.99 9.16
N ALA A 36 -2.43 17.38 8.05
CA ALA A 36 -1.79 17.42 6.74
C ALA A 36 -0.77 18.57 6.67
N ASN A 37 0.38 18.32 6.05
CA ASN A 37 1.40 19.34 5.86
C ASN A 37 1.00 20.26 4.70
N LYS A 38 1.17 21.58 4.91
CA LYS A 38 1.08 22.55 3.82
C LYS A 38 2.20 22.25 2.82
N SER A 39 1.84 22.11 1.55
CA SER A 39 2.75 21.83 0.44
C SER A 39 2.34 22.64 -0.78
N THR A 40 3.32 23.14 -1.52
CA THR A 40 3.07 23.91 -2.75
C THR A 40 2.65 23.00 -3.89
N THR A 41 2.01 23.55 -4.93
CA THR A 41 1.62 22.77 -6.12
C THR A 41 2.83 22.11 -6.78
N LYS A 42 3.97 22.83 -6.86
CA LYS A 42 5.22 22.28 -7.40
C LYS A 42 5.71 21.06 -6.61
N GLN A 43 5.68 21.12 -5.27
CA GLN A 43 6.07 19.98 -4.41
C GLN A 43 5.15 18.77 -4.58
N LYS A 44 3.84 19.00 -4.73
CA LYS A 44 2.86 17.93 -4.96
C LYS A 44 3.12 17.23 -6.28
N VAL A 45 3.28 17.99 -7.37
CA VAL A 45 3.58 17.46 -8.71
C VAL A 45 4.90 16.69 -8.69
N PHE A 46 5.95 17.27 -8.12
CA PHE A 46 7.26 16.62 -8.02
C PHE A 46 7.18 15.28 -7.25
N SER A 47 6.42 15.23 -6.15
CA SER A 47 6.24 13.99 -5.39
C SER A 47 5.47 12.91 -6.17
N ILE A 48 4.54 13.28 -7.03
CA ILE A 48 3.82 12.36 -7.92
C ILE A 48 4.76 11.84 -9.02
N VAL A 49 5.55 12.73 -9.64
CA VAL A 49 6.53 12.35 -10.66
C VAL A 49 7.55 11.35 -10.11
N ILE A 50 8.05 11.57 -8.89
CA ILE A 50 8.94 10.60 -8.23
C ILE A 50 8.25 9.24 -8.05
N ALA A 51 6.98 9.23 -7.63
CA ALA A 51 6.24 7.97 -7.46
C ALA A 51 6.07 7.23 -8.80
N ILE A 52 5.82 7.96 -9.89
CA ILE A 52 5.76 7.40 -11.25
C ILE A 52 7.10 6.79 -11.65
N ILE A 53 8.21 7.51 -11.45
CA ILE A 53 9.57 7.05 -11.80
C ILE A 53 9.91 5.78 -11.01
N ILE A 54 9.61 5.74 -9.71
CA ILE A 54 9.81 4.54 -8.89
C ILE A 54 8.97 3.38 -9.43
N GLY A 55 7.72 3.64 -9.84
CA GLY A 55 6.85 2.63 -10.44
C GLY A 55 7.39 2.08 -11.76
N VAL A 56 7.89 2.95 -12.65
CA VAL A 56 8.53 2.54 -13.91
C VAL A 56 9.75 1.67 -13.66
N ILE A 57 10.64 2.11 -12.77
CA ILE A 57 11.87 1.37 -12.44
C ILE A 57 11.52 0.00 -11.84
N LEU A 58 10.61 -0.04 -10.86
CA LEU A 58 10.22 -1.31 -10.25
C LEU A 58 9.44 -2.21 -11.20
N GLY A 59 8.61 -1.68 -12.10
CA GLY A 59 7.90 -2.47 -13.11
C GLY A 59 8.85 -3.12 -14.12
N LEU A 60 9.89 -2.40 -14.55
CA LEU A 60 10.97 -2.98 -15.35
C LEU A 60 11.76 -4.03 -14.57
N LEU A 61 12.14 -3.73 -13.33
CA LEU A 61 12.90 -4.65 -12.50
C LEU A 61 12.13 -5.93 -12.24
N ALA A 62 10.85 -5.85 -11.86
CA ALA A 62 9.97 -7.00 -11.72
C ALA A 62 10.00 -7.84 -13.00
N LYS A 63 9.76 -7.20 -14.15
CA LYS A 63 9.70 -7.97 -15.40
C LYS A 63 11.02 -8.62 -15.80
N ILE A 64 12.13 -7.95 -15.55
CA ILE A 64 13.47 -8.47 -15.80
C ILE A 64 13.78 -9.62 -14.83
N MET A 65 13.30 -9.51 -13.58
CA MET A 65 13.42 -10.54 -12.55
C MET A 65 12.55 -11.77 -12.85
N ASP A 66 11.44 -11.66 -13.60
CA ASP A 66 10.69 -12.85 -14.04
C ASP A 66 11.53 -13.85 -14.85
N ASN A 67 12.66 -13.43 -15.42
CA ASN A 67 13.45 -14.28 -16.30
C ASN A 67 14.47 -15.12 -15.48
N PRO A 68 14.21 -16.43 -15.28
CA PRO A 68 15.06 -17.28 -14.45
C PRO A 68 16.45 -17.53 -15.08
N SER A 69 16.66 -17.19 -16.36
CA SER A 69 17.96 -17.32 -17.01
C SER A 69 18.95 -16.23 -16.63
N TYR A 70 18.48 -15.05 -16.20
CA TYR A 70 19.33 -13.90 -15.90
C TYR A 70 19.46 -13.60 -14.39
N PHE A 71 18.49 -14.02 -13.57
CA PHE A 71 18.44 -13.71 -12.15
C PHE A 71 18.40 -14.96 -11.27
N ASN A 72 19.03 -14.84 -10.09
CA ASN A 72 18.95 -15.87 -9.05
C ASN A 72 17.46 -16.05 -8.64
N PRO A 73 16.98 -17.29 -8.40
CA PRO A 73 15.61 -17.55 -7.96
C PRO A 73 15.13 -16.74 -6.75
N ILE A 74 16.04 -16.23 -5.89
CA ILE A 74 15.67 -15.29 -4.81
C ILE A 74 15.01 -14.03 -5.37
N PHE A 75 15.55 -13.47 -6.46
CA PHE A 75 15.10 -12.19 -7.00
C PHE A 75 13.79 -12.31 -7.77
N THR A 76 13.60 -13.42 -8.48
CA THR A 76 12.34 -13.74 -9.17
C THR A 76 11.20 -13.80 -8.16
N GLU A 77 11.41 -14.54 -7.06
CA GLU A 77 10.43 -14.73 -5.98
C GLU A 77 10.08 -13.45 -5.22
N ILE A 78 10.99 -12.47 -5.13
CA ILE A 78 10.70 -11.20 -4.46
C ILE A 78 9.90 -10.26 -5.37
N GLY A 79 10.27 -10.19 -6.66
CA GLY A 79 9.66 -9.26 -7.63
C GLY A 79 8.19 -9.55 -7.88
N ASP A 80 7.80 -10.83 -7.83
CA ASP A 80 6.44 -11.29 -8.12
C ASP A 80 5.51 -11.26 -6.91
N ARG A 81 6.07 -11.10 -5.71
CA ARG A 81 5.34 -11.22 -4.44
C ARG A 81 4.73 -9.91 -3.99
N LEU A 82 3.59 -10.00 -3.31
CA LEU A 82 2.85 -8.82 -2.83
C LEU A 82 3.66 -7.99 -1.84
N GLY A 83 4.49 -8.62 -1.04
CA GLY A 83 5.18 -8.01 0.09
C GLY A 83 6.00 -6.80 -0.31
N ILE A 84 6.78 -6.89 -1.41
CA ILE A 84 7.60 -5.77 -1.87
C ILE A 84 6.74 -4.58 -2.31
N TRP A 85 5.63 -4.86 -2.98
CA TRP A 85 4.69 -3.84 -3.46
C TRP A 85 3.99 -3.14 -2.30
N VAL A 86 3.52 -3.89 -1.32
CA VAL A 86 2.91 -3.35 -0.09
C VAL A 86 3.92 -2.53 0.70
N PHE A 87 5.16 -2.98 0.81
CA PHE A 87 6.23 -2.26 1.50
C PHE A 87 6.52 -0.90 0.85
N VAL A 88 6.74 -0.87 -0.47
CA VAL A 88 7.02 0.39 -1.19
C VAL A 88 5.81 1.32 -1.15
N ALA A 89 4.60 0.81 -1.38
CA ALA A 89 3.38 1.60 -1.31
C ALA A 89 3.14 2.18 0.09
N THR A 90 3.46 1.42 1.14
CA THR A 90 3.38 1.89 2.53
C THR A 90 4.30 3.08 2.76
N LEU A 91 5.57 2.97 2.36
CA LEU A 91 6.54 4.07 2.51
C LEU A 91 6.08 5.31 1.73
N LEU A 92 5.72 5.15 0.46
CA LEU A 92 5.24 6.26 -0.37
C LEU A 92 4.00 6.94 0.21
N SER A 93 3.07 6.17 0.77
CA SER A 93 1.87 6.70 1.41
C SER A 93 2.20 7.47 2.70
N VAL A 94 2.88 6.83 3.66
CA VAL A 94 3.15 7.36 5.00
C VAL A 94 3.92 8.69 4.95
N PHE A 95 4.83 8.83 3.99
CA PHE A 95 5.64 10.04 3.79
C PHE A 95 5.00 11.11 2.91
N SER A 96 3.76 10.93 2.45
CA SER A 96 3.07 11.94 1.67
C SER A 96 2.66 13.16 2.52
N TYR A 97 2.48 14.31 1.88
CA TYR A 97 2.10 15.56 2.56
C TYR A 97 0.65 15.55 3.08
N SER A 98 -0.24 14.84 2.40
CA SER A 98 -1.66 14.73 2.76
C SER A 98 -2.22 13.36 2.36
N PRO A 99 -3.32 12.90 2.96
CA PRO A 99 -3.89 11.59 2.65
C PRO A 99 -4.45 11.52 1.21
N LYS A 100 -5.01 12.63 0.69
CA LYS A 100 -5.41 12.75 -0.72
C LYS A 100 -4.22 12.60 -1.67
N LEU A 101 -3.09 13.22 -1.33
CA LEU A 101 -1.87 13.09 -2.14
C LEU A 101 -1.29 11.67 -2.07
N ALA A 102 -1.37 11.01 -0.93
CA ALA A 102 -0.98 9.61 -0.79
C ALA A 102 -1.77 8.73 -1.77
N ALA A 103 -3.09 8.90 -1.82
CA ALA A 103 -3.97 8.19 -2.75
C ALA A 103 -3.54 8.37 -4.22
N VAL A 104 -3.35 9.62 -4.65
CA VAL A 104 -2.93 9.94 -6.03
C VAL A 104 -1.56 9.36 -6.36
N LYS A 105 -0.59 9.46 -5.43
CA LYS A 105 0.76 8.92 -5.65
C LYS A 105 0.76 7.42 -5.81
N ILE A 106 0.01 6.69 -4.97
CA ILE A 106 -0.04 5.22 -5.04
C ILE A 106 -0.78 4.75 -6.27
N PHE A 107 -1.85 5.44 -6.68
CA PHE A 107 -2.50 5.16 -7.96
C PHE A 107 -1.53 5.33 -9.13
N ALA A 108 -0.80 6.45 -9.18
CA ALA A 108 0.15 6.73 -10.24
C ALA A 108 1.33 5.76 -10.23
N PHE A 109 1.81 5.36 -9.05
CA PHE A 109 2.86 4.36 -8.87
C PHE A 109 2.45 2.98 -9.43
N PHE A 110 1.30 2.45 -9.02
CA PHE A 110 0.83 1.15 -9.53
C PHE A 110 0.45 1.23 -11.01
N GLY A 111 -0.16 2.33 -11.44
CA GLY A 111 -0.49 2.56 -12.85
C GLY A 111 0.75 2.53 -13.74
N SER A 112 1.83 3.25 -13.36
CA SER A 112 3.07 3.24 -14.15
C SER A 112 3.79 1.90 -14.09
N MET A 113 3.82 1.26 -12.92
CA MET A 113 4.42 -0.07 -12.73
C MET A 113 3.74 -1.12 -13.62
N LEU A 114 2.41 -1.27 -13.53
CA LEU A 114 1.65 -2.26 -14.32
C LEU A 114 1.72 -1.96 -15.82
N THR A 115 1.67 -0.67 -16.20
CA THR A 115 1.79 -0.29 -17.61
C THR A 115 3.10 -0.80 -18.18
N VAL A 116 4.22 -0.54 -17.52
CA VAL A 116 5.54 -0.94 -18.04
C VAL A 116 5.70 -2.46 -18.04
N TYR A 117 5.28 -3.12 -16.97
CA TYR A 117 5.33 -4.58 -16.85
C TYR A 117 4.54 -5.28 -17.97
N TYR A 118 3.30 -4.84 -18.23
CA TYR A 118 2.45 -5.47 -19.24
C TYR A 118 2.73 -5.00 -20.67
N VAL A 119 3.18 -3.76 -20.87
CA VAL A 119 3.68 -3.33 -22.20
C VAL A 119 4.87 -4.18 -22.60
N TYR A 120 5.82 -4.42 -21.69
CA TYR A 120 6.93 -5.31 -21.96
C TYR A 120 6.45 -6.73 -22.26
N THR A 121 5.56 -7.28 -21.43
CA THR A 121 5.05 -8.65 -21.61
C THR A 121 4.31 -8.83 -22.95
N THR A 122 3.51 -7.86 -23.36
CA THR A 122 2.67 -7.95 -24.56
C THR A 122 3.40 -7.58 -25.84
N MET A 123 4.24 -6.54 -25.81
CA MET A 123 4.91 -6.02 -27.02
C MET A 123 6.28 -6.64 -27.25
N VAL A 124 7.00 -7.04 -26.19
CA VAL A 124 8.35 -7.62 -26.31
C VAL A 124 8.30 -9.15 -26.27
N LEU A 125 7.51 -9.72 -25.35
CA LEU A 125 7.40 -11.18 -25.20
C LEU A 125 6.22 -11.79 -25.97
N HIS A 126 5.37 -10.96 -26.60
CA HIS A 126 4.21 -11.39 -27.38
C HIS A 126 3.25 -12.32 -26.62
N PHE A 127 3.12 -12.10 -25.30
CA PHE A 127 2.24 -12.87 -24.42
C PHE A 127 1.22 -11.96 -23.72
N PHE A 128 -0.05 -12.36 -23.66
CA PHE A 128 -1.13 -11.56 -23.07
C PHE A 128 -1.78 -12.28 -21.87
N PRO A 129 -1.32 -12.02 -20.64
CA PRO A 129 -1.87 -12.62 -19.42
C PRO A 129 -3.15 -11.89 -18.97
N GLU A 130 -4.27 -12.18 -19.61
CA GLU A 130 -5.55 -11.46 -19.38
C GLU A 130 -5.99 -11.51 -17.91
N ARG A 131 -5.95 -12.68 -17.29
CA ARG A 131 -6.44 -12.89 -15.91
C ARG A 131 -5.66 -12.04 -14.92
N GLU A 132 -4.34 -12.03 -15.06
CA GLU A 132 -3.40 -11.32 -14.21
C GLU A 132 -3.56 -9.82 -14.40
N ILE A 133 -3.66 -9.35 -15.65
CA ILE A 133 -3.90 -7.93 -15.96
C ILE A 133 -5.16 -7.43 -15.26
N ILE A 134 -6.27 -8.17 -15.36
CA ILE A 134 -7.53 -7.78 -14.73
C ILE A 134 -7.38 -7.73 -13.20
N PHE A 135 -6.84 -8.79 -12.61
CA PHE A 135 -6.67 -8.89 -11.16
C PHE A 135 -5.82 -7.73 -10.61
N TRP A 136 -4.63 -7.51 -11.17
CA TRP A 136 -3.73 -6.47 -10.70
C TRP A 136 -4.24 -5.05 -10.99
N SER A 137 -4.99 -4.85 -12.08
CA SER A 137 -5.65 -3.58 -12.35
C SER A 137 -6.71 -3.24 -11.31
N ILE A 138 -7.48 -4.22 -10.84
CA ILE A 138 -8.44 -4.03 -9.74
C ILE A 138 -7.71 -3.67 -8.45
N CYS A 139 -6.63 -4.40 -8.11
CA CYS A 139 -5.79 -4.07 -6.95
C CYS A 139 -5.24 -2.64 -7.03
N ALA A 140 -4.73 -2.22 -8.19
CA ALA A 140 -4.26 -0.87 -8.43
C ALA A 140 -5.36 0.18 -8.27
N ALA A 141 -6.59 -0.12 -8.71
CA ALA A 141 -7.74 0.77 -8.56
C ALA A 141 -8.21 0.92 -7.10
N VAL A 142 -8.07 -0.12 -6.28
CA VAL A 142 -8.41 -0.09 -4.84
C VAL A 142 -7.30 0.54 -3.98
N SER A 143 -6.05 0.42 -4.42
CA SER A 143 -4.87 0.95 -3.74
C SER A 143 -4.93 2.41 -3.25
N PRO A 144 -5.62 3.37 -3.91
CA PRO A 144 -5.66 4.76 -3.46
C PRO A 144 -6.42 4.91 -2.14
N VAL A 145 -7.44 4.08 -1.90
CA VAL A 145 -8.20 4.05 -0.64
C VAL A 145 -7.30 3.52 0.48
N CYS A 146 -6.60 2.40 0.23
CA CYS A 146 -5.62 1.86 1.17
C CYS A 146 -4.54 2.88 1.49
N ALA A 147 -4.00 3.56 0.48
CA ALA A 147 -2.99 4.60 0.63
C ALA A 147 -3.49 5.81 1.43
N TYR A 148 -4.75 6.22 1.23
CA TYR A 148 -5.36 7.30 2.02
C TYR A 148 -5.38 6.95 3.51
N ILE A 149 -5.82 5.74 3.85
CA ILE A 149 -5.86 5.25 5.24
C ILE A 149 -4.45 5.11 5.80
N MET A 150 -3.53 4.50 5.03
CA MET A 150 -2.14 4.24 5.40
C MET A 150 -1.38 5.52 5.78
N TRP A 151 -1.75 6.67 5.22
CA TRP A 151 -1.18 7.96 5.61
C TRP A 151 -1.39 8.26 7.10
N TYR A 152 -2.48 7.79 7.72
CA TYR A 152 -2.76 8.00 9.13
C TYR A 152 -1.93 7.11 10.08
N ALA A 153 -1.20 6.11 9.60
CA ALA A 153 -0.33 5.28 10.46
C ALA A 153 0.71 6.10 11.24
N ARG A 154 1.16 7.21 10.65
CA ARG A 154 2.09 8.14 11.30
C ARG A 154 1.44 9.11 12.31
N GLY A 155 0.16 8.91 12.61
CA GLY A 155 -0.63 9.71 13.52
C GLY A 155 -0.50 9.30 14.99
N SER A 156 -1.49 9.68 15.79
CA SER A 156 -1.63 9.32 17.20
C SER A 156 -2.82 8.38 17.44
N GLY A 157 -2.81 7.69 18.59
CA GLY A 157 -3.92 6.84 19.05
C GLY A 157 -3.96 5.43 18.46
N LEU A 158 -4.93 4.65 18.94
CA LEU A 158 -5.12 3.23 18.59
C LEU A 158 -5.29 3.01 17.08
N PHE A 159 -6.07 3.86 16.42
CA PHE A 159 -6.31 3.77 14.98
C PHE A 159 -5.00 3.79 14.19
N SER A 160 -4.09 4.70 14.51
CA SER A 160 -2.77 4.78 13.86
C SER A 160 -1.94 3.52 14.08
N ASN A 161 -2.01 2.92 15.28
CA ASN A 161 -1.30 1.68 15.60
C ASN A 161 -1.84 0.50 14.78
N ILE A 162 -3.16 0.37 14.67
CA ILE A 162 -3.80 -0.68 13.84
C ILE A 162 -3.41 -0.51 12.38
N VAL A 163 -3.54 0.71 11.83
CA VAL A 163 -3.19 0.98 10.44
C VAL A 163 -1.69 0.71 10.19
N SER A 164 -0.81 1.04 11.14
CA SER A 164 0.62 0.73 11.04
C SER A 164 0.91 -0.78 11.05
N ALA A 165 0.09 -1.57 11.74
CA ALA A 165 0.25 -3.01 11.83
C ALA A 165 -0.13 -3.73 10.53
N LEU A 166 -1.08 -3.21 9.75
CA LEU A 166 -1.57 -3.84 8.52
C LEU A 166 -0.47 -4.27 7.52
N PRO A 167 0.47 -3.39 7.09
CA PRO A 167 1.51 -3.81 6.17
C PRO A 167 2.49 -4.82 6.80
N ILE A 168 2.70 -4.76 8.11
CA ILE A 168 3.55 -5.72 8.83
C ILE A 168 2.85 -7.09 8.90
N THR A 169 1.53 -7.11 9.11
CA THR A 169 0.71 -8.32 9.04
C THR A 169 0.82 -8.99 7.69
N VAL A 170 0.70 -8.25 6.59
CA VAL A 170 0.85 -8.81 5.23
C VAL A 170 2.23 -9.45 5.06
N LEU A 171 3.30 -8.75 5.43
CA LEU A 171 4.67 -9.27 5.34
C LEU A 171 4.89 -10.51 6.23
N LEU A 172 4.34 -10.53 7.44
CA LEU A 172 4.44 -11.69 8.34
C LEU A 172 3.69 -12.90 7.78
N SER A 173 2.49 -12.71 7.27
CA SER A 173 1.67 -13.78 6.72
C SER A 173 2.27 -14.37 5.45
N GLU A 174 2.73 -13.52 4.53
CA GLU A 174 3.35 -13.97 3.27
C GLU A 174 4.71 -14.64 3.52
N GLY A 175 5.52 -14.08 4.43
CA GLY A 175 6.77 -14.72 4.85
C GLY A 175 6.56 -16.08 5.54
N PHE A 176 5.46 -16.28 6.25
CA PHE A 176 5.10 -17.56 6.86
C PHE A 176 4.66 -18.59 5.82
N GLU A 177 3.82 -18.20 4.86
CA GLU A 177 3.42 -19.07 3.75
C GLU A 177 4.61 -19.52 2.91
N LEU A 178 5.60 -18.64 2.72
CA LEU A 178 6.84 -18.97 2.04
C LEU A 178 7.63 -20.07 2.76
N CYS A 179 7.65 -20.08 4.09
CA CYS A 179 8.22 -21.20 4.84
C CYS A 179 7.50 -22.52 4.51
N ASN A 180 6.16 -22.51 4.45
CA ASN A 180 5.35 -23.70 4.19
C ASN A 180 5.40 -24.17 2.74
N ALA A 181 5.51 -23.28 1.75
CA ALA A 181 5.51 -23.62 0.33
C ALA A 181 6.75 -24.42 -0.12
N TYR A 182 7.91 -24.16 0.48
CA TYR A 182 9.17 -24.83 0.11
C TYR A 182 9.54 -26.03 0.98
N LEU A 183 8.88 -26.23 2.12
CA LEU A 183 9.08 -27.44 2.95
C LEU A 183 8.78 -28.75 2.18
N PRO A 184 7.74 -28.84 1.30
CA PRO A 184 7.45 -30.03 0.52
C PRO A 184 8.30 -30.20 -0.76
N VAL A 185 8.84 -29.12 -1.32
CA VAL A 185 9.54 -29.12 -2.62
C VAL A 185 11.05 -28.99 -2.41
N HIS A 186 11.75 -30.12 -2.44
CA HIS A 186 13.15 -30.25 -1.99
C HIS A 186 14.22 -29.55 -2.86
N THR A 187 13.85 -28.89 -3.96
CA THR A 187 14.83 -28.39 -4.93
C THR A 187 15.44 -27.03 -4.58
N HIS A 188 14.78 -26.21 -3.76
CA HIS A 188 15.19 -24.82 -3.51
C HIS A 188 15.11 -24.36 -2.03
N TYR A 189 15.10 -25.30 -1.08
CA TYR A 189 14.96 -25.00 0.36
C TYR A 189 16.00 -24.01 0.91
N TYR A 190 17.21 -23.97 0.33
CA TYR A 190 18.28 -23.07 0.76
C TYR A 190 17.97 -21.57 0.53
N LEU A 191 16.96 -21.24 -0.28
CA LEU A 191 16.53 -19.85 -0.52
C LEU A 191 15.64 -19.30 0.61
N ILE A 192 14.94 -20.18 1.33
CA ILE A 192 13.97 -19.79 2.37
C ILE A 192 14.60 -18.87 3.42
N PRO A 193 15.79 -19.17 4.01
CA PRO A 193 16.37 -18.31 5.03
C PRO A 193 16.70 -16.90 4.51
N TRP A 194 17.09 -16.78 3.24
CA TRP A 194 17.38 -15.50 2.61
C TRP A 194 16.10 -14.68 2.39
N LEU A 195 15.05 -15.31 1.86
CA LEU A 195 13.74 -14.68 1.66
C LEU A 195 13.13 -14.26 3.00
N MET A 196 13.13 -15.14 4.01
CA MET A 196 12.71 -14.79 5.37
C MET A 196 13.51 -13.62 5.95
N GLY A 197 14.83 -13.60 5.72
CA GLY A 197 15.71 -12.50 6.13
C GLY A 197 15.30 -11.17 5.51
N ILE A 198 14.95 -11.16 4.23
CA ILE A 198 14.49 -9.95 3.52
C ILE A 198 13.15 -9.46 4.07
N TYR A 199 12.17 -10.36 4.27
CA TYR A 199 10.90 -10.00 4.88
C TYR A 199 11.08 -9.45 6.31
N LEU A 200 11.96 -10.06 7.11
CA LEU A 200 12.29 -9.58 8.44
C LEU A 200 12.90 -8.17 8.40
N ILE A 201 13.82 -7.92 7.46
CA ILE A 201 14.41 -6.59 7.25
C ILE A 201 13.32 -5.57 6.90
N MET A 202 12.42 -5.90 5.96
CA MET A 202 11.30 -5.02 5.59
C MET A 202 10.40 -4.71 6.79
N ILE A 203 10.05 -5.72 7.60
CA ILE A 203 9.26 -5.57 8.81
C ILE A 203 9.96 -4.64 9.82
N VAL A 204 11.24 -4.89 10.09
CA VAL A 204 12.05 -4.06 11.00
C VAL A 204 12.11 -2.62 10.50
N ILE A 205 12.32 -2.41 9.20
CA ILE A 205 12.31 -1.09 8.59
C ILE A 205 10.96 -0.40 8.82
N LEU A 206 9.83 -1.06 8.54
CA LEU A 206 8.51 -0.46 8.76
C LEU A 206 8.25 -0.14 10.24
N LEU A 207 8.60 -1.04 11.16
CA LEU A 207 8.46 -0.86 12.61
C LEU A 207 9.27 0.32 13.13
N LEU A 208 10.43 0.60 12.54
CA LEU A 208 11.31 1.70 12.95
C LEU A 208 10.96 3.03 12.28
N ILE A 209 10.49 2.98 11.03
CA ILE A 209 10.28 4.17 10.21
C ILE A 209 8.87 4.76 10.36
N ILE A 210 7.83 3.92 10.41
CA ILE A 210 6.44 4.38 10.47
C ILE A 210 6.19 5.14 11.78
N PRO A 211 6.44 4.57 12.98
CA PRO A 211 6.05 5.22 14.22
C PRO A 211 6.95 6.43 14.50
N LYS A 212 6.36 7.58 14.80
CA LYS A 212 7.14 8.77 15.19
C LYS A 212 7.91 8.57 16.51
N ASN A 213 7.33 7.81 17.44
CA ASN A 213 7.97 7.42 18.69
C ASN A 213 8.32 5.94 18.61
N LYS A 214 9.61 5.61 18.74
CA LYS A 214 10.13 4.25 18.62
C LYS A 214 9.44 3.29 19.58
N ILE A 215 9.12 3.70 20.82
CA ILE A 215 8.48 2.82 21.81
C ILE A 215 7.15 2.23 21.31
N ARG A 216 6.45 2.91 20.38
CA ARG A 216 5.19 2.41 19.82
C ARG A 216 5.34 1.11 19.03
N PHE A 217 6.54 0.76 18.54
CA PHE A 217 6.75 -0.52 17.88
C PHE A 217 6.37 -1.70 18.80
N LEU A 218 6.53 -1.56 20.13
CA LEU A 218 6.14 -2.57 21.12
C LEU A 218 4.63 -2.83 21.18
N ILE A 219 3.81 -1.87 20.74
CA ILE A 219 2.35 -2.02 20.67
C ILE A 219 1.94 -2.51 19.28
N ILE A 220 2.60 -2.02 18.23
CA ILE A 220 2.27 -2.36 16.84
C ILE A 220 2.61 -3.82 16.54
N LEU A 221 3.75 -4.31 17.05
CA LEU A 221 4.21 -5.68 16.82
C LEU A 221 3.20 -6.75 17.30
N PRO A 222 2.71 -6.76 18.56
CA PRO A 222 1.75 -7.77 18.99
C PRO A 222 0.42 -7.69 18.23
N ILE A 223 -0.05 -6.48 17.87
CA ILE A 223 -1.23 -6.31 17.02
C ILE A 223 -0.99 -6.98 15.66
N ALA A 224 0.16 -6.73 15.04
CA ALA A 224 0.50 -7.29 13.74
C ALA A 224 0.59 -8.82 13.78
N ILE A 225 1.15 -9.39 14.85
CA ILE A 225 1.25 -10.84 15.08
C ILE A 225 -0.15 -11.46 15.25
N ILE A 226 -1.02 -10.88 16.07
CA ILE A 226 -2.38 -11.40 16.24
C ILE A 226 -3.14 -11.36 14.91
N LEU A 227 -3.05 -10.26 14.18
CA LEU A 227 -3.68 -10.13 12.87
C LEU A 227 -3.09 -11.12 11.85
N SER A 228 -1.77 -11.36 11.86
CA SER A 228 -1.16 -12.33 10.94
C SER A 228 -1.58 -13.75 11.23
N LEU A 229 -1.72 -14.12 12.51
CA LEU A 229 -2.27 -15.43 12.90
C LEU A 229 -3.70 -15.62 12.40
N ILE A 230 -4.53 -14.58 12.44
CA ILE A 230 -5.88 -14.62 11.86
C ILE A 230 -5.81 -14.85 10.35
N VAL A 231 -5.00 -14.06 9.64
CA VAL A 231 -4.83 -14.18 8.18
C VAL A 231 -4.39 -15.59 7.78
N ILE A 232 -3.40 -16.14 8.48
CA ILE A 232 -2.85 -17.48 8.23
C ILE A 232 -3.90 -18.56 8.53
N ASN A 233 -4.57 -18.49 9.68
CA ASN A 233 -5.51 -19.54 10.11
C ASN A 233 -6.74 -19.63 9.18
N PHE A 234 -7.21 -18.50 8.66
CA PHE A 234 -8.31 -18.49 7.68
C PHE A 234 -7.86 -18.76 6.23
N ASN A 235 -6.56 -18.99 5.99
CA ASN A 235 -5.94 -19.12 4.67
C ASN A 235 -6.41 -18.03 3.70
N ILE A 236 -6.34 -16.77 4.14
CA ILE A 236 -6.89 -15.65 3.36
C ILE A 236 -6.14 -15.48 2.04
N PHE A 237 -4.80 -15.63 2.02
CA PHE A 237 -4.04 -15.50 0.79
C PHE A 237 -4.31 -16.64 -0.18
N GLY A 238 -4.35 -17.90 0.25
CA GLY A 238 -4.76 -19.01 -0.63
C GLY A 238 -6.12 -18.78 -1.29
N ARG A 239 -7.09 -18.21 -0.56
CA ARG A 239 -8.41 -17.85 -1.13
C ARG A 239 -8.38 -16.69 -2.14
N ILE A 240 -7.47 -15.74 -1.97
CA ILE A 240 -7.36 -14.56 -2.85
C ILE A 240 -6.54 -14.91 -4.11
N PHE A 241 -5.45 -15.65 -3.94
CA PHE A 241 -4.50 -15.98 -5.02
C PHE A 241 -4.80 -17.31 -5.71
N GLY A 242 -5.61 -18.17 -5.08
CA GLY A 242 -6.01 -19.46 -5.64
C GLY A 242 -4.97 -20.56 -5.43
N GLU A 243 -4.19 -20.48 -4.35
CA GLU A 243 -3.21 -21.50 -3.90
C GLU A 243 -3.81 -22.48 -2.89
#